data_AF-A0A1V5DMY8-F1
#
_entry.id   AF-A0A1V5DMY8-F1
#
_cell.length_a   1.000
_cell.length_b   1.000
_cell.length_c   1.000
_cell.angle_alpha   90.00
_cell.angle_beta   90.00
_cell.angle_gamma   90.00
#
_symmetry.space_group_name_H-M   'P 1'
#
loop_
_entity.id
_entity.type
_entity.pdbx_description
1 polymer ?
#
loop_
_entity_poly.entity_id
_entity_poly.type
_entity_poly.pdbx_seq_one_letter_code
_entity_poly.pdbx_strand_id
1 'polypeptide(L)'
;MAKFILMSPNYIEILAEASADLSNGDYVSKENLRGFCIVDVLTGADFAMIVKADKVKALKAVGAISPGDNVYYDVSGGNVTTTETGNIMVGHCIEAAASADTTVMIEFDGSLDDIYQRMILAEARITALE
;
A
#
# COMPACT_ATOMS: atom_id res chain seq x y z
N MET A 1 3.89 -3.31 13.07
CA MET A 1 3.69 -3.44 11.61
C MET A 1 2.20 -3.42 11.33
N ALA A 2 1.80 -2.67 10.29
CA ALA A 2 0.38 -2.47 9.99
C ALA A 2 -0.10 -3.78 9.40
N LYS A 3 -1.14 -4.39 9.98
CA LYS A 3 -1.72 -5.61 9.43
C LYS A 3 -2.71 -5.22 8.33
N PHE A 4 -2.27 -5.33 7.09
CA PHE A 4 -3.15 -5.23 5.92
C PHE A 4 -3.87 -6.55 5.72
N ILE A 5 -5.18 -6.49 5.45
CA ILE A 5 -6.00 -7.67 5.18
C ILE A 5 -6.70 -7.44 3.86
N LEU A 6 -6.42 -8.31 2.89
CA LEU A 6 -7.08 -8.29 1.59
C LEU A 6 -8.56 -8.66 1.75
N MET A 7 -9.45 -7.77 1.30
CA MET A 7 -10.90 -7.95 1.38
C MET A 7 -11.54 -8.12 -0.01
N SER A 8 -10.82 -7.74 -1.08
CA SER A 8 -11.30 -7.81 -2.46
C SER A 8 -10.69 -9.01 -3.20
N PRO A 9 -11.45 -9.69 -4.09
CA PRO A 9 -10.87 -10.62 -5.05
C PRO A 9 -10.11 -9.92 -6.19
N ASN A 10 -10.29 -8.61 -6.37
CA ASN A 10 -9.55 -7.82 -7.35
C ASN A 10 -8.27 -7.29 -6.73
N TYR A 11 -7.14 -7.88 -7.12
CA TYR A 11 -5.82 -7.46 -6.70
C TYR A 11 -4.79 -7.74 -7.79
N ILE A 12 -3.65 -7.06 -7.69
CA ILE A 12 -2.45 -7.33 -8.48
C ILE A 12 -1.37 -7.80 -7.51
N GLU A 13 -0.78 -8.95 -7.84
CA GLU A 13 0.34 -9.53 -7.11
C GLU A 13 1.62 -9.53 -7.94
N ILE A 14 2.76 -9.48 -7.26
CA ILE A 14 4.09 -9.65 -7.84
C ILE A 14 4.82 -10.70 -7.01
N LEU A 15 5.52 -11.62 -7.68
CA LEU A 15 6.37 -12.60 -7.00
C LEU A 15 7.63 -11.91 -6.48
N ALA A 16 7.93 -12.13 -5.20
CA ALA A 16 9.05 -11.54 -4.51
C ALA A 16 9.67 -12.52 -3.51
N GLU A 17 11.00 -12.52 -3.38
CA GLU A 17 11.70 -13.23 -2.31
C GLU A 17 11.65 -12.49 -0.95
N ALA A 18 11.33 -13.15 0.15
CA ALA A 18 11.31 -12.51 1.47
C ALA A 18 12.72 -12.17 1.97
N SER A 19 12.99 -10.89 2.26
CA SER A 19 14.29 -10.44 2.81
C SER A 19 14.44 -10.66 4.32
N ALA A 20 13.35 -11.02 4.99
CA ALA A 20 13.26 -11.38 6.40
C ALA A 20 12.02 -12.26 6.60
N ASP A 21 11.82 -12.80 7.81
CA ASP A 21 10.59 -13.51 8.14
C ASP A 21 9.42 -12.52 8.13
N LEU A 22 8.41 -12.81 7.31
CA LEU A 22 7.22 -11.99 7.12
C LEU A 22 6.01 -12.73 7.69
N SER A 23 5.15 -11.99 8.39
CA SER A 23 3.84 -12.48 8.79
C SER A 23 2.76 -11.99 7.83
N ASN A 24 1.64 -12.70 7.81
CA ASN A 24 0.46 -12.26 7.10
C ASN A 24 0.04 -10.84 7.51
N GLY A 25 -0.11 -10.00 6.50
CA GLY A 25 -0.49 -8.59 6.59
C GLY A 25 0.68 -7.64 6.74
N ASP A 26 1.93 -8.13 6.86
CA ASP A 26 3.09 -7.26 7.01
C ASP A 26 3.33 -6.44 5.76
N TYR A 27 3.65 -5.16 5.99
CA TYR A 27 4.08 -4.24 4.95
C TYR A 27 5.47 -4.63 4.43
N VAL A 28 5.59 -4.66 3.10
CA VAL A 28 6.84 -4.94 2.41
C VAL A 28 7.16 -3.80 1.44
N SER A 29 8.38 -3.31 1.52
CA SER A 29 8.96 -2.41 0.52
C SER A 29 10.10 -3.12 -0.19
N LYS A 30 10.00 -3.29 -1.51
CA LYS A 30 11.08 -3.77 -2.36
C LYS A 30 11.41 -2.72 -3.40
N GLU A 31 12.61 -2.15 -3.29
CA GLU A 31 13.07 -1.04 -4.16
C GLU A 31 12.03 0.10 -4.20
N ASN A 32 11.28 0.20 -5.30
CA ASN A 32 10.23 1.19 -5.53
C ASN A 32 8.80 0.64 -5.37
N LEU A 33 8.64 -0.68 -5.23
CA LEU A 33 7.35 -1.32 -5.01
C LEU A 33 7.01 -1.33 -3.53
N ARG A 34 5.75 -0.99 -3.23
CA ARG A 34 5.13 -1.13 -1.92
C ARG A 34 4.02 -2.17 -2.00
N GLY A 35 3.84 -2.90 -0.92
CA GLY A 35 2.87 -3.98 -0.89
C GLY A 35 2.78 -4.60 0.48
N PHE A 36 2.04 -5.69 0.58
CA PHE A 36 1.92 -6.45 1.81
C PHE A 36 1.86 -7.94 1.53
N CYS A 37 2.24 -8.72 2.53
CA CYS A 37 2.19 -10.18 2.48
C CYS A 37 0.81 -10.69 2.89
N ILE A 38 0.34 -11.79 2.30
CA ILE A 38 -0.95 -12.43 2.64
C ILE A 38 -0.81 -13.78 3.34
N VAL A 39 0.41 -14.27 3.47
CA VAL A 39 0.74 -15.56 4.10
C VAL A 39 2.00 -15.38 4.96
N ASP A 40 2.23 -16.29 5.91
CA ASP A 40 3.48 -16.28 6.66
C ASP A 40 4.60 -16.87 5.78
N VAL A 41 5.75 -16.20 5.72
CA VAL A 41 6.85 -16.53 4.82
C VAL A 41 8.16 -16.43 5.58
N LEU A 42 9.01 -17.46 5.45
CA LEU A 42 10.36 -17.44 6.00
C LEU A 42 11.31 -16.71 5.06
N THR A 43 12.36 -16.13 5.63
CA THR A 43 13.44 -15.48 4.89
C THR A 43 13.97 -16.37 3.74
N GLY A 44 14.12 -15.79 2.55
CA GLY A 44 14.64 -16.46 1.36
C GLY A 44 13.61 -17.29 0.57
N ALA A 45 12.36 -17.36 1.01
CA ALA A 45 11.28 -17.99 0.24
C ALA A 45 10.56 -16.98 -0.66
N ASP A 46 10.08 -17.44 -1.81
CA ASP A 46 9.23 -16.67 -2.70
C ASP A 46 7.81 -16.56 -2.14
N PHE A 47 7.20 -15.39 -2.33
CA PHE A 47 5.81 -15.14 -1.96
C PHE A 47 5.12 -14.18 -2.93
N ALA A 48 3.79 -14.21 -2.91
CA ALA A 48 2.95 -13.26 -3.62
C ALA A 48 2.80 -11.97 -2.79
N MET A 49 3.43 -10.90 -3.27
CA MET A 49 3.31 -9.56 -2.70
C MET A 49 2.15 -8.83 -3.36
N ILE A 50 1.15 -8.42 -2.58
CA ILE A 50 0.02 -7.65 -3.10
C ILE A 50 0.45 -6.19 -3.26
N VAL A 51 0.42 -5.69 -4.49
CA VAL A 51 0.87 -4.32 -4.82
C VAL A 51 -0.29 -3.38 -5.15
N LYS A 52 -1.45 -3.91 -5.56
CA LYS A 52 -2.69 -3.15 -5.72
C LYS A 52 -3.89 -3.99 -5.29
N ALA A 53 -4.89 -3.37 -4.67
CA ALA A 53 -6.16 -4.02 -4.35
C ALA A 53 -7.28 -3.00 -4.09
N ASP A 54 -8.47 -3.25 -4.63
CA ASP A 54 -9.62 -2.32 -4.53
C ASP A 54 -10.11 -2.13 -3.08
N LYS A 55 -9.95 -3.17 -2.25
CA LYS A 55 -10.39 -3.14 -0.85
C LYS A 55 -9.43 -3.89 0.06
N VAL A 56 -8.80 -3.14 0.96
CA VAL A 56 -7.90 -3.62 1.99
C VAL A 56 -8.32 -3.02 3.32
N LYS A 57 -8.37 -3.85 4.36
CA LYS A 57 -8.55 -3.39 5.75
C LYS A 57 -7.17 -3.17 6.35
N ALA A 58 -6.90 -1.98 6.87
CA ALA A 58 -5.63 -1.64 7.49
C ALA A 58 -5.82 -1.14 8.93
N LEU A 59 -4.85 -1.41 9.81
CA LEU A 59 -4.80 -0.80 11.13
C LEU A 59 -4.50 0.69 11.00
N LYS A 60 -5.29 1.55 11.64
CA LYS A 60 -5.07 3.01 11.58
C LYS A 60 -4.49 3.58 12.87
N ALA A 61 -3.75 4.67 12.73
CA ALA A 61 -3.40 5.56 13.83
C ALA A 61 -4.65 6.30 14.35
N VAL A 62 -4.48 7.04 15.45
CA VAL A 62 -5.55 7.86 16.01
C VAL A 62 -5.92 8.98 15.02
N GLY A 63 -7.21 9.31 14.96
CA GLY A 63 -7.74 10.31 14.03
C GLY A 63 -8.83 9.74 13.15
N ALA A 64 -9.74 10.60 12.72
CA ALA A 64 -10.76 10.25 11.74
C ALA A 64 -10.13 10.26 10.34
N ILE A 65 -10.57 9.34 9.49
CA ILE A 65 -10.18 9.27 8.08
C ILE A 65 -11.46 9.22 7.25
N SER A 66 -11.60 10.14 6.31
CA SER A 66 -12.79 10.28 5.48
C SER A 66 -12.59 9.64 4.11
N PRO A 67 -13.67 9.19 3.43
CA PRO A 67 -13.56 8.69 2.07
C PRO A 67 -12.90 9.71 1.14
N GLY A 68 -11.93 9.25 0.35
CA GLY A 68 -11.10 10.08 -0.54
C GLY A 68 -9.83 10.63 0.10
N ASP A 69 -9.68 10.58 1.42
CA ASP A 69 -8.44 11.02 2.07
C ASP A 69 -7.25 10.16 1.63
N ASN A 70 -6.11 10.80 1.40
CA ASN A 70 -4.85 10.10 1.18
C ASN A 70 -4.45 9.35 2.45
N VAL A 71 -4.07 8.09 2.27
CA VAL A 71 -3.65 7.21 3.35
C VAL A 71 -2.17 6.86 3.18
N TYR A 72 -1.43 7.04 4.26
CA TYR A 72 0.00 6.86 4.35
C TYR A 72 0.33 5.78 5.38
N TYR A 73 1.27 4.89 5.07
CA TYR A 73 1.90 4.00 6.02
C TYR A 73 2.87 4.79 6.90
N ASP A 74 2.62 4.79 8.20
CA ASP A 74 3.52 5.34 9.22
C ASP A 74 4.73 4.42 9.36
N VAL A 75 5.88 4.87 8.89
CA VAL A 75 7.13 4.11 8.91
C VAL A 75 7.60 3.84 10.34
N SER A 76 7.25 4.72 11.28
CA SER A 76 7.67 4.65 12.69
C SER A 76 6.69 3.86 13.55
N GLY A 77 5.38 4.09 13.40
CA GLY A 77 4.33 3.46 14.18
C GLY A 77 3.82 2.15 13.59
N GLY A 78 4.02 1.94 12.29
CA GLY A 78 3.54 0.76 11.57
C GLY A 78 2.01 0.68 11.58
N ASN A 79 1.30 1.79 11.41
CA ASN A 79 -0.14 1.87 11.19
C ASN A 79 -0.39 2.83 10.02
N VAL A 80 -1.59 2.84 9.45
CA VAL A 80 -1.93 3.84 8.42
C VAL A 80 -2.43 5.14 9.05
N THR A 81 -2.11 6.27 8.43
CA THR A 81 -2.41 7.62 8.90
C THR A 81 -2.73 8.53 7.72
N THR A 82 -3.23 9.74 7.97
CA THR A 82 -3.39 10.81 6.97
C THR A 82 -2.21 11.79 6.97
N THR A 83 -1.22 11.57 7.83
CA THR A 83 -0.01 12.41 7.89
C THR A 83 0.96 12.02 6.78
N GLU A 84 1.24 12.94 5.87
CA GLU A 84 2.17 12.73 4.74
C GLU A 84 3.64 12.75 5.18
N THR A 85 4.05 13.75 5.96
CA THR A 85 5.46 14.01 6.24
C THR A 85 6.15 12.82 6.92
N GLY A 86 7.17 12.27 6.28
CA GLY A 86 7.96 11.14 6.79
C GLY A 86 7.29 9.77 6.60
N ASN A 87 6.12 9.72 5.97
CA ASN A 87 5.34 8.50 5.76
C ASN A 87 5.20 8.18 4.27
N ILE A 88 4.77 6.96 3.97
CA ILE A 88 4.72 6.45 2.59
C ILE A 88 3.27 6.36 2.14
N MET A 89 2.88 7.02 1.05
CA MET A 89 1.52 6.88 0.51
C MET A 89 1.26 5.42 0.09
N VAL A 90 0.11 4.88 0.48
CA VAL A 90 -0.30 3.50 0.20
C VAL A 90 -1.70 3.41 -0.42
N GLY A 91 -2.37 4.55 -0.64
CA GLY A 91 -3.63 4.61 -1.36
C GLY A 91 -4.62 5.60 -0.74
N HIS A 92 -5.91 5.31 -0.88
CA HIS A 92 -6.98 6.22 -0.48
C HIS A 92 -8.03 5.52 0.39
N CYS A 93 -8.62 6.27 1.31
CA CYS A 93 -9.71 5.79 2.13
C CYS A 93 -10.99 5.62 1.29
N ILE A 94 -11.67 4.48 1.40
CA ILE A 94 -12.92 4.21 0.65
C ILE A 94 -14.16 4.22 1.55
N GLU A 95 -13.98 4.14 2.87
CA GLU A 95 -15.07 4.13 3.85
C GLU A 95 -14.66 4.95 5.08
N ALA A 96 -15.56 5.79 5.59
CA ALA A 96 -15.26 6.66 6.72
C ALA A 96 -14.89 5.83 7.97
N ALA A 97 -13.76 6.16 8.59
CA ALA A 97 -13.34 5.60 9.86
C ALA A 97 -13.35 6.71 10.93
N ALA A 98 -14.13 6.51 11.98
CA ALA A 98 -14.19 7.42 13.10
C ALA A 98 -12.86 7.43 13.88
N SER A 99 -12.61 8.48 14.66
CA SER A 99 -11.37 8.59 15.44
C SER A 99 -11.14 7.40 16.39
N ALA A 100 -12.22 6.88 16.97
CA ALA A 100 -12.20 5.73 17.88
C ALA A 100 -12.02 4.37 17.19
N ASP A 101 -12.21 4.29 15.87
CA ASP A 101 -12.02 3.03 15.15
C ASP A 101 -10.54 2.64 15.14
N THR A 102 -10.26 1.34 15.13
CA THR A 102 -8.88 0.83 15.09
C THR A 102 -8.44 0.47 13.67
N THR A 103 -9.37 0.47 12.71
CA THR A 103 -9.12 0.08 11.32
C THR A 103 -9.82 1.00 10.34
N VAL A 104 -9.30 1.05 9.12
CA VAL A 104 -9.88 1.78 7.98
C VAL A 104 -9.92 0.86 6.76
N MET A 105 -10.91 1.09 5.88
CA MET A 105 -10.95 0.44 4.57
C MET A 105 -10.32 1.38 3.54
N ILE A 106 -9.36 0.85 2.79
CA ILE A 106 -8.63 1.59 1.77
C ILE A 106 -8.64 0.85 0.44
N GLU A 107 -8.57 1.60 -0.64
CA GLU A 107 -8.02 1.13 -1.90
C GLU A 107 -6.50 1.20 -1.75
N PHE A 108 -5.82 0.07 -1.93
CA PHE A 108 -4.37 0.00 -1.81
C PHE A 108 -3.73 0.17 -3.18
N ASP A 109 -2.86 1.17 -3.31
CA ASP A 109 -1.98 1.33 -4.47
C ASP A 109 -0.55 1.54 -3.98
N GLY A 110 0.27 0.51 -4.16
CA GLY A 110 1.68 0.50 -3.83
C GLY A 110 2.60 0.69 -5.04
N SER A 111 2.04 1.02 -6.21
CA SER A 111 2.83 1.43 -7.37
C SER A 111 3.29 2.88 -7.21
N LEU A 112 4.47 3.21 -7.76
CA LEU A 112 4.91 4.61 -7.82
C LEU A 112 3.81 5.43 -8.50
N ASP A 113 3.38 6.46 -7.77
CA ASP A 113 2.41 7.49 -8.10
C ASP A 113 2.16 7.60 -9.61
N ASP A 114 0.89 7.48 -10.02
CA ASP A 114 0.44 7.56 -11.42
C ASP A 114 0.97 8.84 -12.09
N ILE A 115 1.32 9.89 -11.32
CA ILE A 115 1.99 11.10 -11.80
C ILE A 115 3.39 10.81 -12.40
N TYR A 116 4.24 9.98 -11.77
CA TYR A 116 5.55 9.62 -12.33
C TYR A 116 5.43 8.74 -13.57
N GLN A 117 4.47 7.80 -13.57
CA GLN A 117 4.18 6.98 -14.76
C GLN A 117 3.60 7.84 -15.91
N ARG A 118 2.74 8.81 -15.61
CA ARG A 118 2.22 9.77 -16.59
C ARG A 118 3.27 10.73 -17.13
N MET A 119 4.23 11.16 -16.30
CA MET A 119 5.36 11.99 -16.76
C MET A 119 6.26 11.21 -17.71
N ILE A 120 6.60 9.96 -17.37
CA ILE A 120 7.41 9.08 -18.24
C ILE A 120 6.66 8.77 -19.55
N LEU A 121 5.35 8.50 -19.49
CA LEU A 121 4.53 8.26 -20.69
C LEU A 121 4.31 9.53 -21.52
N ALA A 122 4.31 10.72 -20.91
CA ALA A 122 4.23 11.98 -21.63
C ALA A 122 5.54 12.27 -22.39
N GLU A 123 6.69 12.04 -21.75
CA GLU A 123 8.01 12.14 -22.41
C GLU A 123 8.15 11.13 -23.56
N ALA A 124 7.71 9.88 -23.36
CA ALA A 124 7.72 8.84 -24.39
C ALA A 124 6.80 9.17 -25.59
N ARG A 125 5.67 9.87 -25.38
CA ARG A 125 4.78 10.32 -26.47
C ARG A 125 5.35 11.50 -27.26
N ILE A 126 6.16 12.35 -26.63
CA ILE A 126 6.81 13.49 -27.32
C ILE A 126 7.90 12.98 -28.26
N THR A 127 8.69 11.98 -27.87
CA THR A 127 9.74 11.40 -28.72
C THR A 127 9.21 10.57 -29.90
N ALA A 128 7.97 10.06 -29.82
CA ALA A 128 7.34 9.33 -30.93
C ALA A 128 6.71 10.24 -32.01
N LEU A 129 6.76 11.56 -31.81
CA LEU A 129 6.24 12.58 -32.73
C LEU A 129 7.35 13.36 -33.47
N GLU A 130 8.62 13.05 -33.21
CA GLU A 130 9.80 13.51 -33.96
C GLU A 130 10.27 12.45 -34.95
#